data_AF-A0AAD5QPR3-F1
#
_entry.id   AF-A0AAD5QPR3-F1
#
_cell.length_a   1.000
_cell.length_b   1.000
_cell.length_c   1.000
_cell.angle_alpha   90.00
_cell.angle_beta   90.00
_cell.angle_gamma   90.00
#
_symmetry.space_group_name_H-M   'P 1'
#
loop_
_entity.id
_entity.type
_entity.pdbx_description
1 polymer ?
#
loop_
_entity_poly.entity_id
_entity_poly.type
_entity_poly.pdbx_seq_one_letter_code
_entity_poly.pdbx_strand_id
1 'polypeptide(L)'
;MLHLDHLKVLQKNFTPCGLNIVIEWMYGSRIEFSTDKLTDALGAAFALEMSDVVDAIEQAVLTYTKNLSNVPVLLHHFDSFTPKTKRKLLTESLSALEEISTMKSFSDLPLSIFKRVIKEAINNLKNSDRGPFGVIKAIVLWESENCNHNVSMSLLKQTPIDGLSNIEMNRLVEMTRELGLEKLAERILCQYRTLNTS
;
A
#
# COMPACT_ATOMS: atom_id res chain seq x y z
N MET A 1 35.87 -10.63 19.31
CA MET A 1 35.53 -10.15 17.95
C MET A 1 34.31 -10.90 17.49
N LEU A 2 33.20 -10.20 17.24
CA LEU A 2 32.03 -10.80 16.58
C LEU A 2 32.49 -11.18 15.16
N HIS A 3 32.53 -12.47 14.86
CA HIS A 3 32.80 -12.96 13.51
C HIS A 3 31.58 -12.60 12.64
N LEU A 4 31.74 -11.56 11.83
CA LEU A 4 30.71 -11.03 10.93
C LEU A 4 30.64 -11.80 9.60
N ASP A 5 31.35 -12.93 9.49
CA ASP A 5 31.45 -13.74 8.27
C ASP A 5 30.10 -14.40 7.87
N HIS A 6 29.09 -14.32 8.74
CA HIS A 6 27.73 -14.84 8.53
C HIS A 6 26.73 -13.75 8.14
N LEU A 7 27.10 -12.46 8.23
CA LEU A 7 26.25 -11.38 7.75
C LEU A 7 26.07 -11.60 6.25
N LYS A 8 24.87 -12.03 5.86
CA LYS A 8 24.49 -12.08 4.44
C LYS A 8 24.60 -10.66 3.89
N VAL A 9 25.75 -10.35 3.28
CA VAL A 9 26.12 -9.10 2.60
C VAL A 9 25.10 -8.67 1.51
N LEU A 10 24.05 -9.47 1.28
CA LEU A 10 22.96 -9.24 0.32
C LEU A 10 21.65 -8.76 0.95
N GLN A 11 21.62 -8.36 2.22
CA GLN A 11 20.44 -7.73 2.84
C GLN A 11 20.15 -6.36 2.18
N LYS A 12 19.01 -6.24 1.50
CA LYS A 12 18.51 -4.94 1.01
C LYS A 12 18.35 -3.99 2.20
N ASN A 13 18.81 -2.75 2.06
CA ASN A 13 18.75 -1.70 3.07
C ASN A 13 19.63 -1.97 4.31
N PHE A 14 20.68 -2.78 4.20
CA PHE A 14 21.73 -2.84 5.23
C PHE A 14 22.63 -1.60 5.14
N THR A 15 22.31 -0.56 5.91
CA THR A 15 23.04 0.72 5.90
C THR A 15 23.77 0.98 7.23
N PRO A 16 24.81 1.85 7.25
CA PRO A 16 25.43 2.28 8.49
C PRO A 16 24.45 2.96 9.46
N CYS A 17 23.41 3.64 8.95
CA CYS A 17 22.38 4.26 9.78
C CYS A 17 21.55 3.19 10.51
N GLY A 18 21.07 2.18 9.77
CA GLY A 18 20.36 1.05 10.33
C GLY A 18 21.19 0.28 11.35
N LEU A 19 22.48 0.06 11.06
CA LEU A 19 23.39 -0.61 11.97
C LEU A 19 23.59 0.17 13.26
N ASN A 20 23.78 1.50 13.18
CA ASN A 20 23.92 2.33 14.37
C ASN A 20 22.68 2.29 15.26
N ILE A 21 21.48 2.31 14.65
CA ILE A 21 20.21 2.15 15.36
C ILE A 21 20.16 0.81 16.10
N VAL A 22 20.48 -0.30 15.43
CA VAL A 22 20.45 -1.61 16.08
C VAL A 22 21.49 -1.71 17.20
N ILE A 23 22.67 -1.13 17.02
CA ILE A 23 23.71 -1.06 18.07
C ILE A 23 23.23 -0.25 19.28
N GLU A 24 22.66 0.95 19.08
CA GLU A 24 22.13 1.77 20.17
C GLU A 24 21.05 1.02 20.97
N TRP A 25 20.23 0.22 20.29
CA TRP A 25 19.22 -0.62 20.92
C TRP A 25 19.87 -1.72 21.79
N MET A 26 20.93 -2.38 21.29
CA MET A 26 21.67 -3.39 22.06
C MET A 26 22.26 -2.82 23.36
N TYR A 27 22.66 -1.55 23.35
CA TYR A 27 23.17 -0.85 24.54
C TYR A 27 22.06 -0.25 25.43
N GLY A 28 20.78 -0.58 25.17
CA GLY A 28 19.65 -0.25 26.04
C GLY A 28 19.02 1.13 25.80
N SER A 29 19.32 1.78 24.67
CA SER A 29 18.70 3.06 24.33
C SER A 29 17.30 2.84 23.75
N ARG A 30 16.32 3.64 24.21
CA ARG A 30 14.96 3.62 23.67
C ARG A 30 14.95 4.39 22.36
N ILE A 31 14.78 3.68 21.25
CA ILE A 31 14.81 4.28 19.92
C ILE A 31 13.40 4.63 19.47
N GLU A 32 13.21 5.91 19.15
CA GLU A 32 12.06 6.36 18.37
C GLU A 32 12.39 6.23 16.88
N PHE A 33 11.64 5.39 16.17
CA PHE A 33 11.89 5.15 14.76
C PHE A 33 11.21 6.20 13.90
N SER A 34 11.96 6.98 13.13
CA SER A 34 11.35 7.76 12.05
C SER A 34 10.99 6.84 10.87
N THR A 35 9.94 7.18 10.11
CA THR A 35 9.48 6.40 8.94
C THR A 35 10.61 6.07 7.97
N ASP A 36 11.52 7.02 7.77
CA ASP A 36 12.61 6.94 6.80
C ASP A 36 13.74 6.01 7.27
N LYS A 37 13.85 5.78 8.58
CA LYS A 37 14.89 4.93 9.19
C LYS A 37 14.40 3.51 9.50
N LEU A 38 13.10 3.25 9.36
CA LEU A 38 12.50 1.95 9.66
C LEU A 38 13.08 0.84 8.79
N THR A 39 13.24 1.07 7.49
CA THR A 39 13.75 0.03 6.58
C THR A 39 15.22 -0.25 6.76
N ASP A 40 16.01 0.78 7.06
CA ASP A 40 17.42 0.65 7.39
C ASP A 40 17.61 -0.14 8.68
N ALA A 41 16.87 0.24 9.74
CA ALA A 41 16.90 -0.47 11.01
C ALA A 41 16.45 -1.93 10.87
N LEU A 42 15.41 -2.18 10.06
CA LEU A 42 14.89 -3.51 9.82
C LEU A 42 15.88 -4.36 9.01
N GLY A 43 16.52 -3.79 7.98
CA GLY A 43 17.58 -4.45 7.21
C GLY A 43 18.78 -4.83 8.09
N ALA A 44 19.19 -3.94 9.00
CA ALA A 44 20.22 -4.24 9.99
C ALA A 44 19.80 -5.34 10.98
N ALA A 45 18.58 -5.28 11.50
CA ALA A 45 18.07 -6.27 12.45
C ALA A 45 17.96 -7.67 11.82
N PHE A 46 17.50 -7.77 10.57
CA PHE A 46 17.48 -9.04 9.85
C PHE A 46 18.88 -9.55 9.50
N ALA A 47 19.81 -8.66 9.14
CA ALA A 47 21.19 -9.06 8.85
C ALA A 47 21.87 -9.64 10.09
N LEU A 48 21.63 -9.04 11.25
CA LEU A 48 22.15 -9.47 12.55
C LEU A 48 21.34 -10.59 13.23
N GLU A 49 20.28 -11.08 12.56
CA GLU A 49 19.38 -12.13 13.07
C GLU A 49 18.76 -11.80 14.45
N MET A 50 18.46 -10.52 14.69
CA MET A 50 17.92 -10.03 15.95
C MET A 50 16.39 -10.01 15.94
N SER A 51 15.76 -11.15 16.26
CA SER A 51 14.29 -11.30 16.26
C SER A 51 13.57 -10.27 17.12
N ASP A 52 14.10 -9.95 18.31
CA ASP A 52 13.45 -9.05 19.25
C ASP A 52 13.42 -7.60 18.74
N VAL A 53 14.45 -7.20 17.99
CA VAL A 53 14.54 -5.89 17.35
C VAL A 53 13.60 -5.81 16.15
N VAL A 54 13.54 -6.87 15.34
CA VAL A 54 12.56 -6.99 14.25
C VAL A 54 11.15 -6.83 14.79
N ASP A 55 10.79 -7.56 15.86
CA ASP A 55 9.48 -7.48 16.46
C ASP A 55 9.19 -6.07 17.01
N ALA A 56 10.16 -5.43 17.68
CA ALA A 56 10.00 -4.06 18.17
C ALA A 56 9.77 -3.03 17.04
N ILE A 57 10.55 -3.12 15.96
CA ILE A 57 10.40 -2.26 14.78
C ILE A 57 9.03 -2.48 14.14
N GLU A 58 8.61 -3.73 13.97
CA GLU A 58 7.31 -4.03 13.34
C GLU A 58 6.12 -3.62 14.21
N GLN A 59 6.22 -3.69 15.55
CA GLN A 59 5.20 -3.09 16.42
C GLN A 59 5.14 -1.57 16.29
N ALA A 60 6.29 -0.90 16.10
CA ALA A 60 6.31 0.53 15.83
C ALA A 60 5.63 0.86 14.49
N VAL A 61 5.91 0.09 13.42
CA VAL A 61 5.24 0.20 12.12
C VAL A 61 3.72 0.13 12.26
N LEU A 62 3.21 -0.86 13.00
CA LEU A 62 1.77 -1.02 13.25
C LEU A 62 1.17 0.08 14.14
N THR A 63 2.00 0.79 14.90
CA THR A 63 1.54 1.96 15.65
C THR A 63 1.42 3.17 14.72
N TYR A 64 2.34 3.31 13.74
CA TYR A 64 2.30 4.39 12.75
C TYR A 64 1.12 4.28 11.78
N THR A 65 0.59 3.08 11.50
CA THR A 65 -0.59 2.92 10.64
C THR A 65 -1.86 3.55 11.22
N LYS A 66 -1.89 3.88 12.52
CA LYS A 66 -2.99 4.65 13.13
C LYS A 66 -3.11 6.06 12.55
N ASN A 67 -2.02 6.62 12.01
CA ASN A 67 -2.05 7.86 11.28
C ASN A 67 -2.08 7.56 9.78
N LEU A 68 -3.19 7.94 9.13
CA LEU A 68 -3.47 7.67 7.73
C LEU A 68 -2.39 8.22 6.78
N SER A 69 -1.76 9.35 7.13
CA SER A 69 -0.69 9.95 6.31
C SER A 69 0.53 9.03 6.18
N ASN A 70 0.73 8.14 7.15
CA ASN A 70 1.88 7.24 7.17
C ASN A 70 1.64 5.97 6.36
N VAL A 71 0.38 5.59 6.11
CA VAL A 71 0.06 4.30 5.45
C VAL A 71 0.68 4.22 4.05
N PRO A 72 0.55 5.22 3.16
CA PRO A 72 1.23 5.18 1.86
C PRO A 72 2.76 5.15 1.98
N VAL A 73 3.32 5.90 2.94
CA VAL A 73 4.78 5.91 3.20
C VAL A 73 5.27 4.52 3.60
N LEU A 74 4.53 3.83 4.48
CA LEU A 74 4.84 2.47 4.87
C LEU A 74 4.67 1.48 3.70
N LEU A 75 3.70 1.70 2.82
CA LEU A 75 3.52 0.88 1.61
C LEU A 75 4.71 0.98 0.63
N HIS A 76 5.42 2.11 0.55
CA HIS A 76 6.67 2.19 -0.22
C HIS A 76 7.72 1.18 0.25
N HIS A 77 7.68 0.85 1.54
CA HIS A 77 8.61 -0.06 2.19
C HIS A 77 8.07 -1.50 2.31
N PHE A 78 6.91 -1.79 1.70
CA PHE A 78 6.14 -3.01 1.89
C PHE A 78 6.97 -4.30 1.79
N ASP A 79 7.88 -4.40 0.82
CA ASP A 79 8.66 -5.62 0.60
C ASP A 79 9.65 -5.95 1.73
N SER A 80 10.02 -4.96 2.54
CA SER A 80 10.98 -5.12 3.64
C SER A 80 10.39 -5.81 4.86
N PHE A 81 9.06 -5.77 5.04
CA PHE A 81 8.41 -6.30 6.25
C PHE A 81 8.20 -7.82 6.23
N THR A 82 8.01 -8.41 7.41
CA THR A 82 7.62 -9.81 7.57
C THR A 82 6.24 -10.07 6.95
N PRO A 83 5.90 -11.33 6.63
CA PRO A 83 4.57 -11.69 6.14
C PRO A 83 3.43 -11.26 7.07
N LYS A 84 3.65 -11.27 8.39
CA LYS A 84 2.63 -10.88 9.39
C LYS A 84 2.32 -9.39 9.28
N THR A 85 3.35 -8.56 9.21
CA THR A 85 3.22 -7.10 9.13
C THR A 85 2.71 -6.67 7.75
N LYS A 86 3.14 -7.35 6.67
CA LYS A 86 2.57 -7.18 5.32
C LYS A 86 1.05 -7.37 5.30
N ARG A 87 0.54 -8.46 5.91
CA ARG A 87 -0.91 -8.71 5.97
C ARG A 87 -1.66 -7.61 6.69
N LYS A 88 -1.18 -7.22 7.88
CA LYS A 88 -1.80 -6.14 8.66
C LYS A 88 -1.77 -4.81 7.91
N LEU A 89 -0.62 -4.45 7.31
CA LEU A 89 -0.50 -3.21 6.55
C LEU A 89 -1.45 -3.20 5.34
N LEU A 90 -1.65 -4.34 4.66
CA LEU A 90 -2.68 -4.44 3.62
C LEU A 90 -4.06 -4.21 4.23
N THR A 91 -4.43 -4.89 5.32
CA THR A 91 -5.74 -4.70 5.98
C THR A 91 -6.00 -3.23 6.35
N GLU A 92 -5.02 -2.54 6.93
CA GLU A 92 -5.12 -1.11 7.25
C GLU A 92 -5.20 -0.24 5.99
N SER A 93 -4.47 -0.59 4.93
CA SER A 93 -4.55 0.12 3.65
C SER A 93 -5.92 -0.03 3.00
N LEU A 94 -6.56 -1.19 3.12
CA LEU A 94 -7.92 -1.41 2.65
C LEU A 94 -8.92 -0.61 3.47
N SER A 95 -8.75 -0.57 4.79
CA SER A 95 -9.63 0.15 5.70
C SER A 95 -9.59 1.67 5.45
N ALA A 96 -8.44 2.17 4.99
CA ALA A 96 -8.20 3.58 4.68
C ALA A 96 -8.21 3.93 3.18
N LEU A 97 -8.50 2.96 2.28
CA LEU A 97 -8.20 3.08 0.84
C LEU A 97 -8.74 4.36 0.20
N GLU A 98 -9.99 4.71 0.52
CA GLU A 98 -10.63 5.89 -0.07
C GLU A 98 -9.92 7.20 0.31
N GLU A 99 -9.49 7.32 1.56
CA GLU A 99 -8.81 8.50 2.08
C GLU A 99 -7.39 8.57 1.54
N ILE A 100 -6.64 7.47 1.64
CA ILE A 100 -5.24 7.44 1.21
C ILE A 100 -5.11 7.59 -0.31
N SER A 101 -6.11 7.19 -1.09
CA SER A 101 -6.08 7.31 -2.55
C SER A 101 -5.97 8.74 -3.07
N THR A 102 -6.35 9.72 -2.25
CA THR A 102 -6.25 11.15 -2.56
C THR A 102 -4.87 11.75 -2.24
N MET A 103 -4.02 11.00 -1.54
CA MET A 103 -2.71 11.47 -1.10
C MET A 103 -1.66 11.29 -2.18
N LYS A 104 -0.80 12.29 -2.37
CA LYS A 104 0.31 12.23 -3.35
C LYS A 104 1.22 11.02 -3.13
N SER A 105 1.51 10.70 -1.87
CA SER A 105 2.32 9.53 -1.48
C SER A 105 1.74 8.19 -1.92
N PHE A 106 0.41 8.10 -2.11
CA PHE A 106 -0.25 6.93 -2.68
C PHE A 106 -0.11 6.88 -4.20
N SER A 107 -0.29 8.00 -4.89
CA SER A 107 -0.07 8.10 -6.34
C SER A 107 1.36 7.77 -6.74
N ASP A 108 2.33 8.08 -5.88
CA ASP A 108 3.74 7.82 -6.12
C ASP A 108 4.15 6.36 -5.81
N LEU A 109 3.23 5.51 -5.35
CA LEU A 109 3.54 4.12 -5.03
C LEU A 109 4.14 3.36 -6.23
N PRO A 110 5.14 2.49 -6.01
CA PRO A 110 5.64 1.62 -7.06
C PRO A 110 4.50 0.77 -7.63
N LEU A 111 4.49 0.62 -8.96
CA LEU A 111 3.43 -0.10 -9.70
C LEU A 111 3.15 -1.50 -9.13
N SER A 112 4.19 -2.20 -8.68
CA SER A 112 4.07 -3.53 -8.07
C SER A 112 3.28 -3.50 -6.76
N ILE A 113 3.48 -2.48 -5.93
CA ILE A 113 2.80 -2.29 -4.64
C ILE A 113 1.37 -1.82 -4.87
N PHE A 114 1.16 -0.82 -5.73
CA PHE A 114 -0.17 -0.35 -6.11
C PHE A 114 -1.05 -1.53 -6.60
N LYS A 115 -0.53 -2.34 -7.53
CA LYS A 115 -1.24 -3.54 -8.03
C LYS A 115 -1.60 -4.51 -6.90
N ARG A 116 -0.72 -4.72 -5.91
CA ARG A 116 -0.99 -5.61 -4.78
C ARG A 116 -2.12 -5.06 -3.91
N VAL A 117 -2.07 -3.78 -3.55
CA VAL A 117 -3.11 -3.12 -2.74
C VAL A 117 -4.47 -3.20 -3.43
N ILE A 118 -4.55 -2.83 -4.71
CA ILE A 118 -5.82 -2.85 -5.45
C ILE A 118 -6.34 -4.26 -5.65
N LYS A 119 -5.49 -5.24 -5.98
CA LYS A 119 -5.93 -6.65 -6.09
C LYS A 119 -6.46 -7.19 -4.78
N GLU A 120 -5.80 -6.88 -3.68
CA GLU A 120 -6.26 -7.26 -2.36
C GLU A 120 -7.61 -6.60 -2.04
N ALA A 121 -7.80 -5.33 -2.43
CA ALA A 121 -9.07 -4.63 -2.28
C ALA A 121 -10.19 -5.30 -3.08
N ILE A 122 -9.93 -5.59 -4.36
CA ILE A 122 -10.86 -6.29 -5.26
C ILE A 122 -11.29 -7.64 -4.68
N ASN A 123 -10.34 -8.43 -4.15
CA ASN A 123 -10.63 -9.73 -3.57
C ASN A 123 -11.52 -9.62 -2.32
N ASN A 124 -11.35 -8.56 -1.53
CA ASN A 124 -12.10 -8.34 -0.31
C ASN A 124 -13.50 -7.75 -0.55
N LEU A 125 -13.80 -7.18 -1.73
CA LEU A 125 -15.15 -6.68 -2.06
C LEU A 125 -16.25 -7.75 -1.95
N LYS A 126 -15.92 -9.02 -2.16
CA LYS A 126 -16.90 -10.12 -2.05
C LYS A 126 -17.32 -10.42 -0.62
N ASN A 127 -16.47 -10.07 0.35
CA ASN A 127 -16.62 -10.44 1.75
C ASN A 127 -16.74 -9.21 2.67
N SER A 128 -16.90 -8.02 2.09
CA SER A 128 -16.90 -6.75 2.82
C SER A 128 -18.17 -5.98 2.52
N ASP A 129 -18.68 -5.27 3.51
CA ASP A 129 -19.77 -4.30 3.35
C ASP A 129 -19.34 -3.07 2.53
N ARG A 130 -18.03 -2.95 2.21
CA ARG A 130 -17.50 -1.86 1.41
C ARG A 130 -17.83 -2.08 -0.07
N GLY A 131 -18.58 -1.14 -0.63
CA GLY A 131 -18.89 -1.10 -2.05
C GLY A 131 -17.65 -0.82 -2.92
N PRO A 132 -17.75 -1.06 -4.24
CA PRO A 132 -16.61 -0.94 -5.16
C PRO A 132 -16.17 0.50 -5.44
N PHE A 133 -16.90 1.51 -4.95
CA PHE A 133 -16.65 2.93 -5.20
C PHE A 133 -15.21 3.34 -4.84
N GLY A 134 -14.75 3.05 -3.63
CA GLY A 134 -13.41 3.44 -3.17
C GLY A 134 -12.29 2.80 -3.98
N VAL A 135 -12.49 1.56 -4.44
CA VAL A 135 -11.51 0.84 -5.29
C VAL A 135 -11.43 1.48 -6.67
N ILE A 136 -12.57 1.77 -7.29
CA ILE A 136 -12.60 2.40 -8.62
C ILE A 136 -12.02 3.81 -8.57
N LYS A 137 -12.39 4.60 -7.54
CA LYS A 137 -11.82 5.93 -7.28
C LYS A 137 -10.30 5.86 -7.16
N ALA A 138 -9.76 4.92 -6.39
CA ALA A 138 -8.32 4.76 -6.25
C ALA A 138 -7.61 4.41 -7.57
N ILE A 139 -8.23 3.59 -8.42
CA ILE A 139 -7.71 3.27 -9.75
C ILE A 139 -7.66 4.51 -10.63
N VAL A 140 -8.74 5.30 -10.63
CA VAL A 140 -8.87 6.52 -11.44
C VAL A 140 -7.84 7.59 -11.02
N LEU A 141 -7.71 7.86 -9.73
CA LEU A 141 -6.76 8.85 -9.20
C LEU A 141 -5.30 8.43 -9.43
N TRP A 142 -4.99 7.14 -9.32
CA TRP A 142 -3.64 6.67 -9.59
C TRP A 142 -3.32 6.74 -11.10
N GLU A 143 -4.29 6.44 -11.96
CA GLU A 143 -4.14 6.55 -13.42
C GLU A 143 -3.89 7.98 -13.89
N SER A 144 -4.60 8.97 -13.33
CA SER A 144 -4.43 10.38 -13.73
C SER A 144 -3.02 10.91 -13.45
N GLU A 145 -2.34 10.35 -12.45
CA GLU A 145 -0.98 10.74 -12.07
C GLU A 145 0.11 9.92 -12.79
N ASN A 146 -0.18 8.68 -13.18
CA ASN A 146 0.83 7.72 -13.68
C ASN A 146 0.67 7.34 -15.16
N CYS A 147 -0.44 7.71 -15.81
CA CYS A 147 -0.73 7.46 -17.23
C CYS A 147 -0.54 6.00 -17.67
N ASN A 148 -0.85 5.02 -16.82
CA ASN A 148 -0.62 3.60 -17.09
C ASN A 148 -1.92 2.85 -17.43
N HIS A 149 -2.53 3.31 -18.53
CA HIS A 149 -3.87 2.93 -18.96
C HIS A 149 -4.14 1.43 -19.00
N ASN A 150 -3.17 0.65 -19.49
CA ASN A 150 -3.31 -0.80 -19.60
C ASN A 150 -3.49 -1.47 -18.23
N VAL A 151 -2.76 -1.00 -17.21
CA VAL A 151 -2.87 -1.53 -15.85
C VAL A 151 -4.20 -1.14 -15.23
N SER A 152 -4.57 0.13 -15.32
CA SER A 152 -5.79 0.66 -14.71
C SER A 152 -7.04 0.04 -15.35
N MET A 153 -7.06 -0.10 -16.67
CA MET A 153 -8.11 -0.83 -17.39
C MET A 153 -8.18 -2.30 -17.00
N SER A 154 -7.03 -2.97 -16.83
CA SER A 154 -6.99 -4.37 -16.40
C SER A 154 -7.53 -4.55 -14.99
N LEU A 155 -7.22 -3.63 -14.07
CA LEU A 155 -7.71 -3.67 -12.69
C LEU A 155 -9.20 -3.38 -12.64
N LEU A 156 -9.66 -2.33 -13.34
CA LEU A 156 -11.07 -1.98 -13.44
C LEU A 156 -11.93 -3.11 -14.04
N LYS A 157 -11.39 -3.86 -15.01
CA LYS A 157 -12.05 -5.07 -15.56
C LYS A 157 -12.28 -6.15 -14.51
N GLN A 158 -11.40 -6.25 -13.52
CA GLN A 158 -11.48 -7.25 -12.44
C GLN A 158 -12.33 -6.77 -11.26
N THR A 159 -12.54 -5.47 -11.11
CA THR A 159 -13.35 -4.90 -10.03
C THR A 159 -14.83 -5.21 -10.27
N PRO A 160 -15.50 -5.96 -9.35
CA PRO A 160 -16.95 -6.07 -9.35
C PRO A 160 -17.56 -4.68 -9.20
N ILE A 161 -18.67 -4.43 -9.91
CA ILE A 161 -19.42 -3.17 -9.83
C ILE A 161 -20.75 -3.35 -9.08
N ASP A 162 -21.00 -4.58 -8.61
CA ASP A 162 -22.17 -4.92 -7.82
C ASP A 162 -22.20 -4.06 -6.54
N GLY A 163 -23.37 -3.53 -6.22
CA GLY A 163 -23.55 -2.67 -5.03
C GLY A 163 -23.22 -1.19 -5.25
N LEU A 164 -22.84 -0.77 -6.46
CA LEU A 164 -22.61 0.65 -6.77
C LEU A 164 -23.95 1.36 -7.06
N SER A 165 -24.23 2.45 -6.34
CA SER A 165 -25.44 3.25 -6.57
C SER A 165 -25.34 4.11 -7.83
N ASN A 166 -26.48 4.53 -8.39
CA ASN A 166 -26.50 5.46 -9.53
C ASN A 166 -25.74 6.76 -9.24
N ILE A 167 -25.79 7.26 -8.00
CA ILE A 167 -25.11 8.49 -7.58
C ILE A 167 -23.59 8.29 -7.59
N GLU A 168 -23.12 7.19 -6.99
CA GLU A 168 -21.69 6.83 -6.99
C GLU A 168 -21.17 6.62 -8.41
N MET A 169 -21.96 5.98 -9.27
CA MET A 169 -21.60 5.75 -10.67
C MET A 169 -21.42 7.07 -11.40
N ASN A 170 -22.39 7.98 -11.30
CA ASN A 170 -22.31 9.30 -11.93
C ASN A 170 -21.09 10.07 -11.43
N ARG A 171 -20.83 10.07 -10.11
CA ARG A 171 -19.65 10.70 -9.51
C ARG A 171 -18.35 10.14 -10.05
N LEU A 172 -18.22 8.81 -10.16
CA LEU A 172 -17.01 8.19 -10.72
C LEU A 172 -16.80 8.59 -12.18
N VAL A 173 -17.87 8.59 -12.97
CA VAL A 173 -17.81 8.93 -14.40
C VAL A 173 -17.45 10.40 -14.62
N GLU A 174 -18.08 11.31 -13.87
CA GLU A 174 -17.79 12.75 -13.91
C GLU A 174 -16.33 13.01 -13.52
N MET A 175 -15.89 12.52 -12.36
CA MET A 175 -14.50 12.64 -11.92
C MET A 175 -13.50 12.08 -12.94
N THR A 176 -13.80 10.91 -13.51
CA THR A 176 -12.91 10.28 -14.50
C THR A 176 -12.80 11.12 -15.78
N ARG A 177 -13.89 11.80 -16.20
CA ARG A 177 -13.88 12.72 -17.34
C ARG A 177 -13.16 14.02 -17.04
N GLU A 178 -13.35 14.58 -15.84
CA GLU A 178 -12.65 15.79 -15.38
C GLU A 178 -11.13 15.59 -15.38
N LEU A 179 -10.67 14.37 -15.12
CA LEU A 179 -9.26 13.98 -15.18
C LEU A 179 -8.76 13.65 -16.59
N GLY A 180 -9.60 13.80 -17.63
CA GLY A 180 -9.22 13.50 -19.03
C GLY A 180 -9.03 12.02 -19.33
N LEU A 181 -9.75 11.13 -18.63
CA LEU A 181 -9.63 9.68 -18.75
C LEU A 181 -10.88 9.07 -19.43
N GLU A 182 -11.26 9.57 -20.62
CA GLU A 182 -12.54 9.26 -21.26
C GLU A 182 -12.76 7.75 -21.46
N LYS A 183 -11.71 7.02 -21.86
CA LYS A 183 -11.76 5.56 -22.05
C LYS A 183 -12.05 4.80 -20.75
N LEU A 184 -11.55 5.26 -19.61
CA LEU A 184 -11.91 4.66 -18.31
C LEU A 184 -13.36 5.01 -17.95
N ALA A 185 -13.78 6.25 -18.18
CA ALA A 185 -15.15 6.67 -17.90
C ALA A 185 -16.18 5.85 -18.70
N GLU A 186 -15.91 5.65 -20.00
CA GLU A 186 -16.71 4.76 -20.85
C GLU A 186 -16.73 3.33 -20.32
N ARG A 187 -15.58 2.81 -19.86
CA ARG A 187 -15.51 1.46 -19.31
C ARG A 187 -16.37 1.30 -18.05
N ILE A 188 -16.32 2.26 -17.13
CA ILE A 188 -17.14 2.28 -15.92
C ILE A 188 -18.63 2.26 -16.30
N LEU A 189 -19.05 3.14 -17.21
CA LEU A 189 -20.42 3.19 -17.72
C LEU A 189 -20.87 1.88 -18.37
N CYS A 190 -20.04 1.30 -19.24
CA CYS A 190 -20.36 0.06 -19.94
C CYS A 190 -20.54 -1.11 -18.98
N GLN A 191 -19.63 -1.26 -18.00
CA GLN A 191 -19.77 -2.30 -16.98
C GLN A 191 -21.10 -2.10 -16.22
N TYR A 192 -21.38 -0.88 -15.75
CA TYR A 192 -22.58 -0.59 -14.96
C TYR A 192 -23.87 -0.90 -15.69
N ARG A 193 -23.97 -0.49 -16.96
CA ARG A 193 -25.15 -0.75 -17.79
C ARG A 193 -25.37 -2.25 -18.03
N THR A 194 -24.29 -2.99 -18.29
CA THR A 194 -24.38 -4.44 -18.56
C THR A 194 -25.00 -5.18 -17.38
N LEU A 195 -24.66 -4.78 -16.15
CA LEU A 195 -25.24 -5.36 -14.92
C LEU A 195 -26.74 -5.06 -14.79
N ASN A 196 -27.16 -3.82 -15.06
CA ASN A 196 -28.56 -3.40 -14.91
C ASN A 196 -29.49 -3.89 -16.02
N THR A 197 -28.95 -4.45 -17.11
CA THR A 197 -29.72 -5.01 -18.23
C THR A 197 -29.71 -6.54 -18.27
N SER A 198 -28.99 -7.20 -17.36
CA SER A 198 -28.91 -8.66 -17.23
C SER A 198 -29.85 -9.17 -16.14
#